data_AF-A0A812Q671-F1
#
_entry.id   AF-A0A812Q671-F1
#
_cell.length_a   1.000
_cell.length_b   1.000
_cell.length_c   1.000
_cell.angle_alpha   90.00
_cell.angle_beta   90.00
_cell.angle_gamma   90.00
#
_symmetry.space_group_name_H-M   'P 1'
#
loop_
_entity.id
_entity.type
_entity.pdbx_description
1 polymer ?
#
loop_
_entity_poly.entity_id
_entity_poly.type
_entity_poly.pdbx_seq_one_letter_code
_entity_poly.pdbx_strand_id
1 'polypeptide(L)'
;MPPICRGFSDALPCLFSAAHPGMPARGNPAKGNRCVFCNEDWMEEACRTPRGRHNITRSLKAFRAHYEKRSFVYNTAMTRVPEEWHGTFHEAALQGRRGPARKHTPVETQATAATEKWGQHLANRKRAFKHLRSKEVTAYKKRRTADRSRVAKKFFLDNDLPAPQPSDVAPNDCGLPAPTTSDRAKFVELWCKLGSWGICEKCRSLQPRPLEPIDSRRVAKATITAKTCKQCRGKHWVPQPSEIPQPLRKLNGKLIEALRPLDIDVGPHRQAGNGYRIHSAMVRFSWSELGVQAKIRKLRNRRQREKAQAAYDYLMTDEAESSYRDFVKKHNKFLRKFPGATDADRRRPLQFIETVGLECALWPSLYWCAEMCETTERATDSRRLAAAAAAGRNEALSDDEDDEQEGQERHSIKRSFMRKVLSPIIGYGQDFELLQFVYDLTMWSRI
;
A
#
# COMPACT_ATOMS: atom_id res chain seq x y z
N MET A 1 11.74 47.61 2.48
CA MET A 1 12.68 46.79 1.69
C MET A 1 13.89 46.47 2.57
N PRO A 2 14.49 45.27 2.48
CA PRO A 2 15.68 44.96 3.27
C PRO A 2 16.85 45.87 2.87
N PRO A 3 17.63 46.41 3.83
CA PRO A 3 18.70 47.35 3.53
C PRO A 3 19.81 46.68 2.71
N ILE A 4 20.35 47.43 1.75
CA ILE A 4 21.48 47.01 0.93
C ILE A 4 22.78 47.22 1.71
N CYS A 5 23.73 46.31 1.54
CA CYS A 5 25.04 46.39 2.18
C CYS A 5 25.76 47.68 1.76
N ARG A 6 26.18 48.49 2.76
CA ARG A 6 26.89 49.76 2.52
C ARG A 6 28.32 49.62 2.01
N GLY A 7 28.84 48.40 1.89
CA GLY A 7 30.24 48.16 1.54
C GLY A 7 31.14 48.11 2.78
N PHE A 8 32.44 47.93 2.54
CA PHE A 8 33.43 47.83 3.62
C PHE A 8 33.85 49.23 4.14
N SER A 9 33.90 50.18 3.22
CA SER A 9 34.13 51.60 3.48
C SER A 9 33.32 52.40 2.46
N ASP A 10 33.17 53.70 2.69
CA ASP A 10 32.42 54.58 1.78
C ASP A 10 33.05 54.65 0.37
N ALA A 11 34.33 54.29 0.25
CA ALA A 11 35.05 54.22 -1.02
C ALA A 11 34.95 52.85 -1.74
N LEU A 12 34.53 51.78 -1.04
CA LEU A 12 34.52 50.42 -1.58
C LEU A 12 33.12 49.80 -1.50
N PRO A 13 32.35 49.83 -2.61
CA PRO A 13 31.00 49.30 -2.62
C PRO A 13 30.98 47.77 -2.40
N CYS A 14 29.85 47.26 -1.92
CA CYS A 14 29.67 45.82 -1.74
C CYS A 14 29.48 45.11 -3.09
N LEU A 15 30.15 43.97 -3.28
CA LEU A 15 30.05 43.09 -4.46
C LEU A 15 29.61 41.65 -4.11
N PHE A 16 29.31 41.38 -2.84
CA PHE A 16 29.24 40.02 -2.30
C PHE A 16 27.82 39.41 -2.29
N SER A 17 26.99 39.72 -3.29
CA SER A 17 25.69 39.06 -3.42
C SER A 17 25.84 37.61 -3.90
N ALA A 18 25.48 36.64 -3.06
CA ALA A 18 25.52 35.23 -3.42
C ALA A 18 24.53 34.85 -4.55
N ALA A 19 23.47 35.65 -4.76
CA ALA A 19 22.52 35.43 -5.85
C ALA A 19 23.00 36.05 -7.18
N HIS A 20 23.70 37.19 -7.10
CA HIS A 20 24.20 37.94 -8.26
C HIS A 20 25.63 38.44 -7.98
N PRO A 21 26.67 37.59 -8.11
CA PRO A 21 28.04 37.95 -7.74
C PRO A 21 28.53 39.21 -8.45
N GLY A 22 29.07 40.18 -7.73
CA GLY A 22 29.42 41.51 -8.26
C GLY A 22 28.37 42.59 -8.01
N MET A 23 27.19 42.23 -7.48
CA MET A 23 26.18 43.19 -6.99
C MET A 23 26.22 43.30 -5.46
N PRO A 24 25.72 44.41 -4.89
CA PRO A 24 25.60 44.58 -3.45
C PRO A 24 24.77 43.47 -2.78
N ALA A 25 25.30 42.93 -1.68
CA ALA A 25 24.58 41.97 -0.85
C ALA A 25 23.48 42.67 -0.03
N ARG A 26 22.58 41.88 0.59
CA ARG A 26 21.70 42.39 1.64
C ARG A 26 22.51 42.66 2.91
N GLY A 27 22.35 43.84 3.49
CA GLY A 27 22.96 44.22 4.75
C GLY A 27 22.16 43.67 5.94
N ASN A 28 22.84 43.43 7.05
CA ASN A 28 22.20 43.07 8.31
C ASN A 28 22.10 44.31 9.22
N PRO A 29 20.89 44.76 9.62
CA PRO A 29 20.72 45.93 10.50
C PRO A 29 21.49 45.82 11.81
N ALA A 30 21.51 44.63 12.42
CA ALA A 30 22.22 44.39 13.67
C ALA A 30 23.75 44.44 13.53
N LYS A 31 24.27 44.47 12.30
CA LYS A 31 25.70 44.52 11.97
C LYS A 31 26.03 45.77 11.15
N GLY A 32 25.33 46.88 11.41
CA GLY A 32 25.58 48.17 10.77
C GLY A 32 25.19 48.23 9.29
N ASN A 33 24.19 47.45 8.87
CA ASN A 33 23.78 47.29 7.46
C ASN A 33 24.92 46.84 6.54
N ARG A 34 25.81 45.98 7.04
CA ARG A 34 26.87 45.35 6.24
C ARG A 34 26.62 43.85 6.10
N CYS A 35 27.21 43.23 5.07
CA CYS A 35 27.22 41.78 4.89
C CYS A 35 28.44 41.16 5.58
N VAL A 36 28.48 39.84 5.72
CA VAL A 36 29.57 39.13 6.42
C VAL A 36 30.96 39.44 5.84
N PHE A 37 31.08 39.67 4.52
CA PHE A 37 32.36 40.02 3.87
C PHE A 37 32.72 41.52 3.97
N CYS A 38 31.80 42.37 4.42
CA CYS A 38 32.05 43.81 4.58
C CYS A 38 32.16 44.25 6.05
N ASN A 39 31.96 43.33 6.99
CA ASN A 39 32.04 43.58 8.42
C ASN A 39 33.02 42.57 9.04
N GLU A 40 34.14 43.08 9.52
CA GLU A 40 35.27 42.30 10.04
C GLU A 40 34.89 41.53 11.30
N ASP A 41 34.30 42.20 12.29
CA ASP A 41 33.80 41.58 13.54
C ASP A 41 32.81 40.45 13.25
N TRP A 42 31.92 40.65 12.26
CA TRP A 42 30.95 39.63 11.89
C TRP A 42 31.58 38.46 11.13
N MET A 43 32.60 38.71 10.31
CA MET A 43 33.38 37.65 9.67
C MET A 43 34.06 36.77 10.73
N GLU A 44 34.74 37.37 11.71
CA GLU A 44 35.39 36.64 12.79
C GLU A 44 34.40 35.81 13.61
N GLU A 45 33.28 36.42 14.02
CA GLU A 45 32.22 35.71 14.75
C GLU A 45 31.67 34.52 13.94
N ALA A 46 31.46 34.72 12.63
CA ALA A 46 30.97 33.67 11.74
C ALA A 46 31.99 32.54 11.58
N CYS A 47 33.29 32.83 11.56
CA CYS A 47 34.35 31.82 11.52
C CYS A 47 34.39 30.94 12.79
N ARG A 48 34.02 31.48 13.96
CA ARG A 48 33.99 30.73 15.24
C ARG A 48 32.85 29.70 15.32
N THR A 49 31.80 29.81 14.49
CA THR A 49 30.63 28.91 14.56
C THR A 49 30.55 27.96 13.35
N PRO A 50 30.11 26.69 13.51
CA PRO A 50 29.91 25.79 12.37
C PRO A 50 28.90 26.31 11.34
N ARG A 51 27.84 26.97 11.81
CA ARG A 51 26.80 27.56 10.95
C ARG A 51 27.30 28.77 10.17
N GLY A 52 28.10 29.64 10.80
CA GLY A 52 28.72 30.79 10.14
C GLY A 52 29.71 30.35 9.06
N ARG A 53 30.61 29.41 9.38
CA ARG A 53 31.53 28.78 8.41
C ARG A 53 30.78 28.17 7.23
N HIS A 54 29.68 27.45 7.47
CA HIS A 54 28.86 26.91 6.38
C HIS A 54 28.32 28.00 5.43
N ASN A 55 27.85 29.13 5.97
CA ASN A 55 27.32 30.25 5.18
C ASN A 55 28.39 30.98 4.37
N ILE A 56 29.60 31.14 4.93
CA ILE A 56 30.76 31.69 4.23
C ILE A 56 31.15 30.79 3.07
N THR A 57 31.34 29.48 3.32
CA THR A 57 31.64 28.50 2.27
C THR A 57 30.58 28.48 1.16
N ARG A 58 29.30 28.58 1.51
CA ARG A 58 28.21 28.63 0.53
C ARG A 58 28.31 29.85 -0.39
N SER A 59 28.67 31.01 0.17
CA SER A 59 28.80 32.26 -0.58
C SER A 59 30.05 32.23 -1.47
N LEU A 60 31.19 31.77 -0.96
CA LEU A 60 32.42 31.58 -1.74
C LEU A 60 32.23 30.60 -2.89
N LYS A 61 31.47 29.51 -2.70
CA LYS A 61 31.09 28.60 -3.80
C LYS A 61 30.25 29.28 -4.87
N ALA A 62 29.32 30.17 -4.48
CA ALA A 62 28.52 30.93 -5.44
C ALA A 62 29.40 31.90 -6.24
N PHE A 63 30.34 32.60 -5.61
CA PHE A 63 31.27 33.49 -6.32
C PHE A 63 32.18 32.71 -7.27
N ARG A 64 32.70 31.56 -6.82
CA ARG A 64 33.56 30.69 -7.61
C ARG A 64 32.86 30.11 -8.84
N ALA A 65 31.56 29.84 -8.76
CA ALA A 65 30.78 29.37 -9.92
C ALA A 65 30.80 30.35 -11.11
N HIS A 66 31.15 31.62 -10.86
CA HIS A 66 31.29 32.66 -11.87
C HIS A 66 32.74 33.15 -12.04
N TYR A 67 33.74 32.39 -11.56
CA TYR A 67 35.14 32.81 -11.50
C TYR A 67 35.71 33.23 -12.85
N GLU A 68 35.39 32.52 -13.94
CA GLU A 68 35.87 32.85 -15.30
C GLU A 68 35.43 34.24 -15.78
N LYS A 69 34.25 34.71 -15.36
CA LYS A 69 33.69 36.00 -15.79
C LYS A 69 33.90 37.11 -14.74
N ARG A 70 34.05 36.75 -13.46
CA ARG A 70 34.05 37.66 -12.31
C ARG A 70 35.04 37.20 -11.23
N SER A 71 36.27 36.87 -11.62
CA SER A 71 37.33 36.37 -10.73
C SER A 71 37.60 37.31 -9.56
N PHE A 72 37.51 38.62 -9.80
CA PHE A 72 37.70 39.66 -8.78
C PHE A 72 36.77 39.49 -7.58
N VAL A 73 35.50 39.06 -7.75
CA VAL A 73 34.56 38.91 -6.64
C VAL A 73 35.01 37.84 -5.64
N TYR A 74 35.47 36.70 -6.16
CA TYR A 74 35.99 35.62 -5.33
C TYR A 74 37.32 36.00 -4.67
N ASN A 75 38.23 36.60 -5.43
CA ASN A 75 39.54 37.00 -4.91
C ASN A 75 39.40 38.06 -3.83
N THR A 76 38.58 39.10 -4.05
CA THR A 76 38.28 40.11 -3.04
C THR A 76 37.54 39.52 -1.84
N ALA A 77 36.65 38.54 -2.03
CA ALA A 77 36.00 37.87 -0.89
C ALA A 77 37.00 37.09 -0.04
N MET A 78 37.97 36.41 -0.68
CA MET A 78 39.04 35.69 0.01
C MET A 78 39.96 36.62 0.80
N THR A 79 40.26 37.82 0.29
CA THR A 79 41.04 38.81 1.07
C THR A 79 40.29 39.36 2.28
N ARG A 80 38.98 39.10 2.42
CA ARG A 80 38.18 39.51 3.60
C ARG A 80 38.04 38.40 4.64
N VAL A 81 38.47 37.19 4.31
CA VAL A 81 38.49 36.07 5.23
C VAL A 81 39.76 36.19 6.09
N PRO A 82 39.75 35.83 7.38
CA PRO A 82 40.97 35.76 8.19
C PRO A 82 41.97 34.74 7.63
N GLU A 83 43.26 35.05 7.66
CA GLU A 83 44.32 34.25 7.02
C GLU A 83 44.33 32.80 7.47
N GLU A 84 44.07 32.54 8.75
CA GLU A 84 44.05 31.19 9.32
C GLU A 84 42.95 30.29 8.72
N TRP A 85 41.92 30.89 8.11
CA TRP A 85 40.83 30.16 7.45
C TRP A 85 40.96 30.13 5.92
N HIS A 86 41.93 30.82 5.32
CA HIS A 86 42.08 30.91 3.86
C HIS A 86 42.18 29.52 3.21
N GLY A 87 43.08 28.67 3.72
CA GLY A 87 43.28 27.32 3.19
C GLY A 87 41.99 26.49 3.27
N THR A 88 41.35 26.49 4.45
CA THR A 88 40.12 25.72 4.68
C THR A 88 38.97 26.17 3.78
N PHE A 89 38.74 27.48 3.64
CA PHE A 89 37.66 27.98 2.82
C PHE A 89 37.96 27.86 1.32
N HIS A 90 39.21 28.06 0.90
CA HIS A 90 39.62 27.89 -0.49
C HIS A 90 39.46 26.43 -0.94
N GLU A 91 39.92 25.48 -0.12
CA GLU A 91 39.75 24.06 -0.38
C GLU A 91 38.28 23.65 -0.34
N ALA A 92 37.51 24.13 0.64
CA ALA A 92 36.09 23.86 0.72
C ALA A 92 35.33 24.45 -0.48
N ALA A 93 35.74 25.59 -1.01
CA ALA A 93 35.16 26.22 -2.21
C ALA A 93 35.58 25.51 -3.51
N LEU A 94 36.79 24.93 -3.56
CA LEU A 94 37.28 24.04 -4.63
C LEU A 94 36.47 22.75 -4.72
N GLN A 95 36.08 22.19 -3.57
CA GLN A 95 35.21 21.03 -3.53
C GLN A 95 33.87 21.40 -4.17
N GLY A 96 33.66 20.94 -5.40
CA GLY A 96 32.39 21.10 -6.13
C GLY A 96 31.20 20.71 -5.26
N ARG A 97 29.98 21.14 -5.61
CA ARG A 97 28.76 20.77 -4.87
C ARG A 97 28.82 19.26 -4.54
N ARG A 98 28.92 18.91 -3.24
CA ARG A 98 28.81 17.51 -2.79
C ARG A 98 27.43 17.04 -3.20
N GLY A 99 27.41 16.30 -4.29
CA GLY A 99 26.23 15.98 -5.07
C GLY A 99 26.69 15.92 -6.52
N PRO A 100 26.98 14.73 -7.08
CA PRO A 100 27.19 14.63 -8.51
C PRO A 100 26.06 15.41 -9.19
N ALA A 101 26.36 16.17 -10.25
CA ALA A 101 25.34 16.52 -11.23
C ALA A 101 24.58 15.21 -11.44
N ARG A 102 23.29 15.16 -11.04
CA ARG A 102 22.51 13.92 -11.09
C ARG A 102 22.62 13.49 -12.55
N LYS A 103 23.48 12.50 -12.83
CA LYS A 103 23.53 11.86 -14.14
C LYS A 103 22.08 11.49 -14.38
N HIS A 104 21.47 12.10 -15.40
CA HIS A 104 20.08 11.90 -15.70
C HIS A 104 19.96 10.41 -16.01
N THR A 105 19.53 9.62 -15.03
CA THR A 105 19.40 8.18 -15.22
C THR A 105 18.30 8.02 -16.26
N PRO A 106 18.59 7.36 -17.41
CA PRO A 106 17.59 7.14 -18.43
C PRO A 106 16.31 6.56 -17.82
N VAL A 107 15.17 6.97 -18.35
CA VAL A 107 13.85 6.60 -17.81
C VAL A 107 13.71 5.08 -17.80
N GLU A 108 14.23 4.41 -18.82
CA GLU A 108 14.28 2.97 -18.98
C GLU A 108 15.06 2.30 -17.84
N THR A 109 16.22 2.85 -17.46
CA THR A 109 17.02 2.33 -16.34
C THR A 109 16.29 2.51 -15.00
N GLN A 110 15.59 3.63 -14.81
CA GLN A 110 14.76 3.83 -13.61
C GLN A 110 13.59 2.83 -13.55
N ALA A 111 12.93 2.59 -14.69
CA ALA A 111 11.82 1.65 -14.80
C ALA A 111 12.28 0.21 -14.50
N THR A 112 13.38 -0.25 -15.09
CA THR A 112 13.95 -1.58 -14.83
C THR A 112 14.29 -1.77 -13.35
N ALA A 113 14.96 -0.78 -12.74
CA ALA A 113 15.30 -0.83 -11.32
C ALA A 113 14.05 -0.83 -10.41
N ALA A 114 12.99 -0.12 -10.80
CA ALA A 114 11.72 -0.13 -10.08
C ALA A 114 11.00 -1.48 -10.21
N THR A 115 11.00 -2.09 -11.40
CA THR A 115 10.43 -3.42 -11.66
C THR A 115 11.14 -4.51 -10.86
N GLU A 116 12.47 -4.50 -10.82
CA GLU A 116 13.24 -5.46 -10.02
C GLU A 116 12.91 -5.36 -8.53
N LYS A 117 12.86 -4.12 -7.99
CA LYS A 117 12.46 -3.88 -6.60
C LYS A 117 11.04 -4.35 -6.32
N TRP A 118 10.10 -4.11 -7.23
CA TRP A 118 8.76 -4.67 -7.12
C TRP A 118 8.79 -6.20 -7.04
N GLY A 119 9.58 -6.88 -7.88
CA GLY A 119 9.78 -8.33 -7.81
C GLY A 119 10.25 -8.81 -6.43
N GLN A 120 11.28 -8.16 -5.87
CA GLN A 120 11.81 -8.47 -4.54
C GLN A 120 10.75 -8.28 -3.44
N HIS A 121 9.98 -7.19 -3.50
CA HIS A 121 8.97 -6.92 -2.47
C HIS A 121 7.72 -7.80 -2.59
N LEU A 122 7.25 -8.06 -3.82
CA LEU A 122 6.11 -8.94 -4.07
C LEU A 122 6.41 -10.40 -3.70
N ALA A 123 7.68 -10.81 -3.68
CA ALA A 123 8.08 -12.13 -3.19
C ALA A 123 7.67 -12.41 -1.73
N ASN A 124 7.48 -11.36 -0.92
CA ASN A 124 6.97 -11.46 0.46
C ASN A 124 5.46 -11.74 0.52
N ARG A 125 4.73 -11.50 -0.57
CA ARG A 125 3.31 -11.79 -0.65
C ARG A 125 3.12 -13.28 -0.96
N LYS A 126 2.51 -14.02 -0.04
CA LYS A 126 2.37 -15.48 -0.15
C LYS A 126 0.89 -15.87 -0.18
N ARG A 127 0.57 -16.87 -1.00
CA ARG A 127 -0.77 -17.47 -1.00
C ARG A 127 -0.98 -18.25 0.30
N ALA A 128 -2.13 -18.03 0.95
CA ALA A 128 -2.57 -18.88 2.05
C ALA A 128 -2.83 -20.32 1.57
N PHE A 129 -3.29 -20.44 0.31
CA PHE A 129 -3.65 -21.70 -0.32
C PHE A 129 -2.52 -22.28 -1.18
N LYS A 130 -2.73 -23.51 -1.68
CA LYS A 130 -1.83 -24.13 -2.66
C LYS A 130 -1.70 -23.26 -3.93
N HIS A 131 -0.53 -23.31 -4.57
CA HIS A 131 -0.29 -22.62 -5.85
C HIS A 131 -1.30 -23.03 -6.94
N LEU A 132 -1.59 -22.08 -7.83
CA LEU A 132 -2.39 -22.31 -9.03
C LEU A 132 -1.79 -23.45 -9.86
N ARG A 133 -2.65 -24.29 -10.41
CA ARG A 133 -2.27 -25.36 -11.32
C ARG A 133 -1.88 -24.77 -12.67
N SER A 134 -1.03 -25.49 -13.42
CA SER A 134 -0.63 -25.08 -14.77
C SER A 134 -1.83 -24.74 -15.67
N LYS A 135 -2.90 -25.54 -15.62
CA LYS A 135 -4.15 -25.28 -16.37
C LYS A 135 -4.79 -23.91 -16.06
N GLU A 136 -4.80 -23.50 -14.79
CA GLU A 136 -5.38 -22.22 -14.37
C GLU A 136 -4.52 -21.05 -14.84
N VAL A 137 -3.19 -21.20 -14.75
CA VAL A 137 -2.23 -20.22 -15.26
C VAL A 137 -2.37 -20.07 -16.78
N THR A 138 -2.49 -21.17 -17.51
CA THR A 138 -2.70 -21.17 -18.97
C THR A 138 -4.04 -20.54 -19.34
N ALA A 139 -5.11 -20.86 -18.63
CA ALA A 139 -6.42 -20.24 -18.85
C ALA A 139 -6.38 -18.72 -18.64
N TYR A 140 -5.69 -18.26 -17.59
CA TYR A 140 -5.48 -16.83 -17.36
C TYR A 140 -4.70 -16.18 -18.50
N LYS A 141 -3.58 -16.78 -18.93
CA LYS A 141 -2.80 -16.27 -20.07
C LYS A 141 -3.64 -16.18 -21.34
N LYS A 142 -4.45 -17.21 -21.65
CA LYS A 142 -5.36 -17.21 -22.81
C LYS A 142 -6.37 -16.07 -22.73
N ARG A 143 -7.00 -15.86 -21.57
CA ARG A 143 -7.95 -14.76 -21.36
C ARG A 143 -7.28 -13.40 -21.52
N ARG A 144 -6.09 -13.21 -20.93
CA ARG A 144 -5.30 -11.99 -21.08
C ARG A 144 -4.99 -11.68 -22.54
N THR A 145 -4.58 -12.69 -23.32
CA THR A 145 -4.33 -12.51 -24.76
C THR A 145 -5.61 -12.12 -25.50
N ALA A 146 -6.74 -12.77 -25.22
CA ALA A 146 -8.02 -12.42 -25.83
C ALA A 146 -8.50 -11.00 -25.47
N ASP A 147 -8.28 -10.57 -24.22
CA ASP A 147 -8.58 -9.20 -23.78
C ASP A 147 -7.70 -8.18 -24.53
N ARG A 148 -6.40 -8.46 -24.67
CA ARG A 148 -5.48 -7.64 -25.49
C ARG A 148 -5.93 -7.57 -26.95
N SER A 149 -6.30 -8.70 -27.56
CA SER A 149 -6.81 -8.71 -28.94
C SER A 149 -8.09 -7.89 -29.11
N ARG A 150 -9.00 -7.89 -28.12
CA ARG A 150 -10.19 -7.04 -28.13
C ARG A 150 -9.86 -5.56 -28.06
N VAL A 151 -8.93 -5.17 -27.18
CA VAL A 151 -8.46 -3.77 -27.06
C VAL A 151 -7.77 -3.35 -28.36
N ALA A 152 -6.87 -4.19 -28.89
CA ALA A 152 -6.17 -3.93 -30.15
C ALA A 152 -7.14 -3.74 -31.32
N LYS A 153 -8.15 -4.61 -31.43
CA LYS A 153 -9.20 -4.47 -32.45
C LYS A 153 -9.96 -3.15 -32.30
N LYS A 154 -10.52 -2.91 -31.10
CA LYS A 154 -11.38 -1.76 -30.83
C LYS A 154 -10.68 -0.41 -31.04
N PHE A 155 -9.42 -0.30 -30.63
CA PHE A 155 -8.72 0.99 -30.64
C PHE A 155 -7.83 1.19 -31.86
N PHE A 156 -7.33 0.13 -32.49
CA PHE A 156 -6.40 0.26 -33.62
C PHE A 156 -7.01 -0.21 -34.94
N LEU A 157 -7.43 -1.47 -35.04
CA LEU A 157 -7.95 -2.00 -36.30
C LEU A 157 -9.23 -1.30 -36.74
N ASP A 158 -10.20 -1.14 -35.84
CA ASP A 158 -11.48 -0.49 -36.15
C ASP A 158 -11.35 1.03 -36.37
N ASN A 159 -10.16 1.62 -36.14
CA ASN A 159 -9.85 3.04 -36.36
C ASN A 159 -8.69 3.25 -37.36
N ASP A 160 -8.32 2.22 -38.13
CA ASP A 160 -7.23 2.25 -39.12
C ASP A 160 -5.86 2.73 -38.58
N LEU A 161 -5.58 2.47 -37.30
CA LEU A 161 -4.28 2.74 -36.69
C LEU A 161 -3.35 1.51 -36.76
N PRO A 162 -2.03 1.71 -36.88
CA PRO A 162 -1.07 0.62 -36.91
C PRO A 162 -1.14 -0.23 -35.64
N ALA A 163 -1.15 -1.55 -35.82
CA ALA A 163 -1.19 -2.49 -34.70
C ALA A 163 0.03 -2.28 -33.78
N PRO A 164 -0.16 -2.15 -32.46
CA PRO A 164 0.94 -1.85 -31.56
C PRO A 164 1.89 -3.04 -31.46
N GLN A 165 3.20 -2.76 -31.53
CA GLN A 165 4.22 -3.73 -31.15
C GLN A 165 4.29 -3.79 -29.61
N PRO A 166 4.03 -4.93 -28.97
CA PRO A 166 4.06 -5.02 -27.51
C PRO A 166 5.48 -4.79 -26.99
N SER A 167 5.75 -3.61 -26.44
CA SER A 167 6.94 -3.33 -25.63
C SER A 167 6.55 -3.51 -24.16
N ASP A 168 6.33 -4.76 -23.75
CA ASP A 168 5.83 -5.09 -22.42
C ASP A 168 6.86 -4.72 -21.33
N VAL A 169 6.51 -3.79 -20.42
CA VAL A 169 7.26 -3.55 -19.16
C VAL A 169 6.75 -4.48 -18.05
N ALA A 170 5.50 -4.93 -18.11
CA ALA A 170 4.89 -5.83 -17.13
C ALA A 170 4.03 -6.93 -17.81
N PRO A 171 4.01 -8.18 -17.27
CA PRO A 171 3.24 -9.28 -17.85
C PRO A 171 1.73 -9.03 -18.00
N ASN A 172 1.14 -8.15 -17.20
CA ASN A 172 -0.31 -7.88 -17.19
C ASN A 172 -0.67 -6.52 -17.77
N ASP A 173 0.22 -5.93 -18.56
CA ASP A 173 -0.05 -4.65 -19.22
C ASP A 173 -1.13 -4.80 -20.31
N CYS A 174 -1.74 -3.68 -20.67
CA CYS A 174 -2.72 -3.56 -21.75
C CYS A 174 -2.12 -3.80 -23.15
N GLY A 175 -0.79 -3.85 -23.27
CA GLY A 175 -0.09 -4.07 -24.54
C GLY A 175 -0.15 -2.86 -25.47
N LEU A 176 -0.52 -1.69 -24.94
CA LEU A 176 -0.49 -0.43 -25.65
C LEU A 176 0.96 0.09 -25.75
N PRO A 177 1.30 0.81 -26.82
CA PRO A 177 2.64 1.37 -26.97
C PRO A 177 2.86 2.48 -25.94
N ALA A 178 4.10 2.63 -25.48
CA ALA A 178 4.48 3.72 -24.59
C ALA A 178 4.22 5.08 -25.27
N PRO A 179 3.82 6.13 -24.53
CA PRO A 179 3.55 7.43 -25.11
C PRO A 179 4.85 8.07 -25.60
N THR A 180 4.84 8.52 -26.85
CA THR A 180 5.99 9.17 -27.50
C THR A 180 5.94 10.68 -27.49
N THR A 181 4.81 11.27 -27.06
CA THR A 181 4.53 12.71 -27.15
C THR A 181 5.43 13.57 -26.27
N SER A 182 5.80 13.10 -25.07
CA SER A 182 6.74 13.80 -24.19
C SER A 182 7.30 12.88 -23.10
N ASP A 183 8.43 13.24 -22.50
CA ASP A 183 8.97 12.53 -21.34
C ASP A 183 8.02 12.58 -20.14
N ARG A 184 7.25 13.66 -20.00
CA ARG A 184 6.22 13.78 -18.97
C ARG A 184 5.15 12.70 -19.14
N ALA A 185 4.71 12.44 -20.36
CA ALA A 185 3.73 11.39 -20.65
C ALA A 185 4.29 10.00 -20.32
N LYS A 186 5.56 9.73 -20.65
CA LYS A 186 6.25 8.47 -20.28
C LYS A 186 6.28 8.27 -18.77
N PHE A 187 6.61 9.32 -18.01
CA PHE A 187 6.63 9.24 -16.55
C PHE A 187 5.25 9.02 -15.94
N VAL A 188 4.19 9.64 -16.50
CA VAL A 188 2.81 9.39 -16.05
C VAL A 188 2.39 7.95 -16.34
N GLU A 189 2.74 7.40 -17.50
CA GLU A 189 2.51 5.98 -17.80
C GLU A 189 3.26 5.07 -16.79
N LEU A 190 4.52 5.37 -16.50
CA LEU A 190 5.30 4.62 -15.50
C LEU A 190 4.73 4.76 -14.10
N TRP A 191 4.13 5.90 -13.76
CA TRP A 191 3.37 6.03 -12.53
C TRP A 191 2.16 5.10 -12.53
N CYS A 192 1.36 5.04 -13.61
CA CYS A 192 0.25 4.10 -13.70
C CYS A 192 0.70 2.64 -13.48
N LYS A 193 1.82 2.25 -14.10
CA LYS A 193 2.34 0.87 -14.07
C LYS A 193 3.07 0.50 -12.78
N LEU A 194 3.84 1.42 -12.20
CA LEU A 194 4.81 1.12 -11.12
C LEU A 194 4.66 2.03 -9.89
N GLY A 195 4.00 3.19 -10.01
CA GLY A 195 3.98 4.24 -9.00
C GLY A 195 2.64 4.49 -8.31
N SER A 196 1.53 4.09 -8.92
CA SER A 196 0.15 4.23 -8.42
C SER A 196 -0.10 3.43 -7.15
N TRP A 197 0.79 2.49 -6.84
CA TRP A 197 0.82 1.72 -5.62
C TRP A 197 2.18 1.81 -4.95
N GLY A 198 2.20 1.52 -3.65
CA GLY A 198 3.42 1.30 -2.89
C GLY A 198 3.24 0.19 -1.87
N ILE A 199 4.32 -0.53 -1.58
CA ILE A 199 4.34 -1.55 -0.53
C ILE A 199 5.06 -1.03 0.71
N CYS A 200 4.46 -1.19 1.88
CA CYS A 200 5.10 -0.77 3.12
C CYS A 200 6.35 -1.60 3.42
N GLU A 201 7.45 -0.94 3.78
CA GLU A 201 8.70 -1.62 4.14
C GLU A 201 8.57 -2.45 5.43
N LYS A 202 7.71 -2.01 6.35
CA LYS A 202 7.49 -2.66 7.65
C LYS A 202 6.42 -3.75 7.57
N CYS A 203 5.14 -3.36 7.38
CA CYS A 203 4.02 -4.31 7.43
C CYS A 203 3.74 -5.01 6.09
N ARG A 204 4.44 -4.63 5.01
CA ARG A 204 4.30 -5.22 3.66
C ARG A 204 2.90 -5.08 3.04
N SER A 205 2.01 -4.28 3.63
CA SER A 205 0.72 -3.92 3.06
C SER A 205 0.88 -3.07 1.80
N LEU A 206 0.05 -3.33 0.80
CA LEU A 206 -0.10 -2.46 -0.38
C LEU A 206 -0.94 -1.23 -0.05
N GLN A 207 -0.55 -0.08 -0.57
CA GLN A 207 -1.26 1.19 -0.40
C GLN A 207 -1.36 1.90 -1.75
N PRO A 208 -2.54 2.43 -2.12
CA PRO A 208 -2.64 3.31 -3.27
C PRO A 208 -1.89 4.62 -3.00
N ARG A 209 -1.38 5.25 -4.04
CA ARG A 209 -0.75 6.57 -3.98
C ARG A 209 -1.48 7.55 -4.89
N PRO A 210 -1.59 8.82 -4.50
CA PRO A 210 -2.02 9.86 -5.41
C PRO A 210 -0.92 10.14 -6.45
N LEU A 211 -1.31 10.68 -7.59
CA LEU A 211 -0.37 11.18 -8.60
C LEU A 211 0.12 12.56 -8.17
N GLU A 212 1.43 12.71 -7.97
CA GLU A 212 2.03 13.99 -7.60
C GLU A 212 2.80 14.63 -8.75
N PRO A 213 3.01 15.97 -8.75
CA PRO A 213 3.80 16.64 -9.79
C PRO A 213 5.20 16.06 -9.99
N ILE A 214 5.81 15.53 -8.93
CA ILE A 214 7.14 14.91 -8.99
C ILE A 214 7.16 13.62 -9.81
N ASP A 215 6.05 12.89 -9.84
CA ASP A 215 5.92 11.62 -10.59
C ASP A 215 5.89 11.85 -12.09
N SER A 216 5.70 13.10 -12.54
CA SER A 216 5.82 13.50 -13.94
C SER A 216 7.29 13.67 -14.40
N ARG A 217 8.25 13.48 -13.49
CA ARG A 217 9.69 13.69 -13.70
C ARG A 217 10.57 12.55 -13.18
N ARG A 218 9.99 11.56 -12.51
CA ARG A 218 10.72 10.42 -11.93
C ARG A 218 9.84 9.20 -11.85
N VAL A 219 10.46 8.02 -11.84
CA VAL A 219 9.76 6.78 -11.48
C VAL A 219 9.64 6.70 -9.96
N ALA A 220 8.42 6.52 -9.45
CA ALA A 220 8.18 6.35 -8.03
C ALA A 220 8.81 5.05 -7.51
N LYS A 221 9.30 5.07 -6.27
CA LYS A 221 9.87 3.87 -5.63
C LYS A 221 8.77 2.84 -5.34
N ALA A 222 9.06 1.55 -5.48
CA ALA A 222 8.13 0.48 -5.10
C ALA A 222 7.69 0.56 -3.62
N THR A 223 8.53 1.11 -2.73
CA THR A 223 8.30 1.11 -1.29
C THR A 223 7.75 2.40 -0.70
N ILE A 224 6.96 2.29 0.37
CA ILE A 224 6.65 3.38 1.29
C ILE A 224 7.20 3.10 2.70
N THR A 225 7.53 4.16 3.42
CA THR A 225 7.98 4.06 4.81
C THR A 225 6.83 3.72 5.75
N ALA A 226 7.15 3.24 6.95
CA ALA A 226 6.16 2.99 8.01
C ALA A 226 5.42 4.28 8.44
N LYS A 227 6.08 5.44 8.37
CA LYS A 227 5.47 6.74 8.73
C LYS A 227 4.35 7.14 7.77
N THR A 228 4.49 6.80 6.49
CA THR A 228 3.51 7.10 5.44
C THR A 228 2.43 6.02 5.31
N CYS A 229 2.67 4.81 5.82
CA CYS A 229 1.72 3.71 5.74
C CYS A 229 0.54 3.94 6.70
N LYS A 230 -0.69 4.02 6.15
CA LYS A 230 -1.92 4.18 6.92
C LYS A 230 -2.06 3.10 8.01
N GLN A 231 -1.71 1.86 7.70
CA GLN A 231 -1.81 0.74 8.64
C GLN A 231 -0.82 0.86 9.81
N CYS A 232 0.44 1.20 9.53
CA CYS A 232 1.44 1.37 10.58
C CYS A 232 1.18 2.62 11.44
N ARG A 233 0.68 3.70 10.83
CA ARG A 233 0.36 4.94 11.53
C ARG A 233 -0.83 4.75 12.47
N GLY A 234 -1.90 4.10 12.01
CA GLY A 234 -3.07 3.72 12.83
C GLY A 234 -2.81 2.55 13.78
N LYS A 235 -1.56 2.05 13.87
CA LYS A 235 -1.17 0.87 14.68
C LYS A 235 -2.05 -0.36 14.44
N HIS A 236 -2.62 -0.48 13.25
CA HIS A 236 -3.47 -1.61 12.91
C HIS A 236 -2.64 -2.85 12.64
N TRP A 237 -3.15 -3.99 13.11
CA TRP A 237 -2.55 -5.29 12.78
C TRP A 237 -2.78 -5.64 11.30
N VAL A 238 -1.71 -6.05 10.63
CA VAL A 238 -1.71 -6.51 9.23
C VAL A 238 -1.20 -7.96 9.21
N PRO A 239 -2.05 -8.93 8.85
CA PRO A 239 -1.69 -10.33 9.00
C PRO A 239 -0.56 -10.73 8.05
N GLN A 240 0.40 -11.50 8.55
CA GLN A 240 1.60 -11.94 7.85
C GLN A 240 1.54 -13.43 7.50
N PRO A 241 2.12 -13.86 6.35
CA PRO A 241 2.14 -15.27 5.97
C PRO A 241 2.79 -16.23 6.99
N SER A 242 3.74 -15.73 7.78
CA SER A 242 4.39 -16.48 8.85
C SER A 242 3.49 -16.69 10.08
N GLU A 243 2.49 -15.85 10.28
CA GLU A 243 1.55 -15.93 11.40
C GLU A 243 0.50 -17.03 11.19
N ILE A 244 0.25 -17.43 9.93
CA ILE A 244 -0.69 -18.53 9.63
C ILE A 244 -0.19 -19.80 10.35
N PRO A 245 -1.00 -20.46 11.20
CA PRO A 245 -0.60 -21.68 11.87
C PRO A 245 -0.17 -22.76 10.87
N GLN A 246 0.92 -23.48 11.17
CA GLN A 246 1.51 -24.45 10.25
C GLN A 246 0.51 -25.49 9.70
N PRO A 247 -0.40 -26.07 10.52
CA PRO A 247 -1.41 -27.02 10.01
C PRO A 247 -2.37 -26.42 8.97
N LEU A 248 -2.61 -25.10 9.03
CA LEU A 248 -3.55 -24.39 8.17
C LEU A 248 -2.91 -23.88 6.86
N ARG A 249 -1.58 -23.94 6.74
CA ARG A 249 -0.87 -23.46 5.54
C ARG A 249 -1.10 -24.35 4.33
N LYS A 250 -1.27 -23.74 3.16
CA LYS A 250 -1.35 -24.41 1.86
C LYS A 250 -2.49 -25.44 1.80
N LEU A 251 -3.59 -25.20 2.51
CA LEU A 251 -4.83 -25.95 2.29
C LEU A 251 -5.38 -25.58 0.90
N ASN A 252 -6.01 -26.53 0.22
CA ASN A 252 -6.69 -26.26 -1.06
C ASN A 252 -8.21 -26.22 -0.82
N GLY A 253 -8.99 -25.74 -1.80
CA GLY A 253 -10.45 -25.60 -1.67
C GLY A 253 -11.14 -26.86 -1.14
N LYS A 254 -10.81 -28.04 -1.67
CA LYS A 254 -11.38 -29.32 -1.20
C LYS A 254 -11.09 -29.64 0.26
N LEU A 255 -9.89 -29.30 0.75
CA LEU A 255 -9.55 -29.50 2.16
C LEU A 255 -10.32 -28.51 3.04
N ILE A 256 -10.48 -27.28 2.58
CA ILE A 256 -11.24 -26.25 3.30
C ILE A 256 -12.71 -26.66 3.36
N GLU A 257 -13.34 -27.03 2.24
CA GLU A 257 -14.71 -27.55 2.18
C GLU A 257 -14.95 -28.74 3.12
N ALA A 258 -13.97 -29.65 3.22
CA ALA A 258 -14.04 -30.77 4.16
C ALA A 258 -13.98 -30.33 5.62
N LEU A 259 -13.25 -29.24 5.93
CA LEU A 259 -13.16 -28.66 7.27
C LEU A 259 -14.37 -27.81 7.65
N ARG A 260 -15.16 -27.27 6.71
CA ARG A 260 -16.31 -26.43 7.04
C ARG A 260 -17.39 -27.23 7.78
N PRO A 261 -17.96 -26.79 8.91
CA PRO A 261 -19.17 -27.42 9.45
C PRO A 261 -20.45 -26.96 8.72
N LEU A 262 -20.35 -25.96 7.85
CA LEU A 262 -21.45 -25.33 7.11
C LEU A 262 -21.23 -25.40 5.60
N ASP A 263 -22.32 -25.49 4.86
CA ASP A 263 -22.36 -25.30 3.41
C ASP A 263 -22.74 -23.83 3.11
N ILE A 264 -22.13 -23.25 2.06
CA ILE A 264 -22.35 -21.86 1.64
C ILE A 264 -23.14 -21.86 0.33
N ASP A 265 -24.24 -21.14 0.30
CA ASP A 265 -25.01 -20.86 -0.92
C ASP A 265 -24.92 -19.37 -1.25
N VAL A 266 -24.26 -19.05 -2.36
CA VAL A 266 -24.12 -17.68 -2.90
C VAL A 266 -25.08 -17.38 -4.03
N GLY A 267 -26.08 -18.25 -4.24
CA GLY A 267 -27.03 -18.17 -5.34
C GLY A 267 -26.44 -18.56 -6.70
N PRO A 268 -27.26 -18.49 -7.76
CA PRO A 268 -26.86 -18.92 -9.09
C PRO A 268 -25.76 -18.02 -9.66
N HIS A 269 -24.79 -18.65 -10.32
CA HIS A 269 -23.74 -17.94 -11.05
C HIS A 269 -24.34 -17.20 -12.25
N ARG A 270 -24.29 -15.87 -12.20
CA ARG A 270 -24.70 -14.98 -13.31
C ARG A 270 -23.54 -14.05 -13.67
N GLN A 271 -23.38 -13.75 -14.95
CA GLN A 271 -22.35 -12.84 -15.43
C GLN A 271 -22.97 -11.76 -16.30
N ALA A 272 -22.52 -10.52 -16.12
CA ALA A 272 -22.84 -9.42 -17.01
C ALA A 272 -22.10 -9.59 -18.35
N GLY A 273 -22.55 -8.91 -19.41
CA GLY A 273 -21.95 -9.00 -20.75
C GLY A 273 -20.46 -8.59 -20.79
N ASN A 274 -20.00 -7.80 -19.83
CA ASN A 274 -18.60 -7.42 -19.64
C ASN A 274 -17.77 -8.45 -18.83
N GLY A 275 -18.38 -9.55 -18.40
CA GLY A 275 -17.72 -10.68 -17.73
C GLY A 275 -17.58 -10.57 -16.21
N TYR A 276 -18.11 -9.52 -15.59
CA TYR A 276 -18.20 -9.43 -14.12
C TYR A 276 -19.33 -10.33 -13.60
N ARG A 277 -19.12 -10.94 -12.43
CA ARG A 277 -20.16 -11.74 -11.76
C ARG A 277 -21.21 -10.81 -11.17
N ILE A 278 -22.48 -11.14 -11.35
CA ILE A 278 -23.62 -10.40 -10.82
C ILE A 278 -23.98 -10.96 -9.44
N HIS A 279 -24.16 -10.06 -8.48
CA HIS A 279 -24.69 -10.39 -7.16
C HIS A 279 -26.19 -10.70 -7.30
N SER A 280 -26.58 -11.98 -7.21
CA SER A 280 -27.94 -12.44 -7.54
C SER A 280 -28.81 -12.76 -6.32
N ALA A 281 -28.20 -13.04 -5.16
CA ALA A 281 -28.90 -13.37 -3.92
C ALA A 281 -27.98 -13.14 -2.72
N MET A 282 -28.56 -12.89 -1.55
CA MET A 282 -27.84 -12.91 -0.27
C MET A 282 -27.24 -14.29 0.00
N VAL A 283 -26.04 -14.32 0.59
CA VAL A 283 -25.40 -15.54 1.06
C VAL A 283 -26.25 -16.23 2.12
N ARG A 284 -26.36 -17.55 2.00
CA ARG A 284 -27.10 -18.41 2.93
C ARG A 284 -26.19 -19.50 3.45
N PHE A 285 -26.46 -19.90 4.69
CA PHE A 285 -25.71 -20.95 5.36
C PHE A 285 -26.63 -22.10 5.73
N SER A 286 -26.11 -23.31 5.61
CA SER A 286 -26.78 -24.53 6.07
C SER A 286 -25.77 -25.39 6.82
N TRP A 287 -26.19 -26.09 7.88
CA TRP A 287 -25.32 -27.12 8.46
C TRP A 287 -24.97 -28.16 7.40
N SER A 288 -23.70 -28.56 7.33
CA SER A 288 -23.30 -29.59 6.38
C SER A 288 -23.98 -30.92 6.73
N GLU A 289 -24.38 -31.68 5.73
CA GLU A 289 -25.06 -32.97 5.94
C GLU A 289 -24.17 -33.95 6.75
N LEU A 290 -22.86 -33.90 6.50
CA LEU A 290 -21.89 -34.76 7.14
C LEU A 290 -21.05 -33.99 8.15
N GLY A 291 -20.82 -34.59 9.32
CA GLY A 291 -19.86 -34.08 10.29
C GLY A 291 -18.46 -33.94 9.68
N VAL A 292 -17.68 -32.97 10.16
CA VAL A 292 -16.35 -32.64 9.61
C VAL A 292 -15.43 -33.88 9.53
N GLN A 293 -15.37 -34.67 10.61
CA GLN A 293 -14.60 -35.92 10.64
C GLN A 293 -15.04 -36.93 9.55
N ALA A 294 -16.34 -37.03 9.28
CA ALA A 294 -16.85 -37.87 8.19
C ALA A 294 -16.44 -37.31 6.81
N LYS A 295 -16.45 -35.99 6.63
CA LYS A 295 -15.98 -35.34 5.40
C LYS A 295 -14.50 -35.55 5.15
N ILE A 296 -13.67 -35.44 6.19
CA ILE A 296 -12.23 -35.75 6.13
C ILE A 296 -12.02 -37.20 5.68
N ARG A 297 -12.71 -38.17 6.28
CA ARG A 297 -12.62 -39.59 5.90
C ARG A 297 -13.00 -39.86 4.44
N LYS A 298 -13.96 -39.10 3.89
CA LYS A 298 -14.39 -39.20 2.48
C LYS A 298 -13.38 -38.63 1.47
N LEU A 299 -12.33 -37.92 1.90
CA LEU A 299 -11.29 -37.45 0.98
C LEU A 299 -10.55 -38.64 0.36
N ARG A 300 -10.44 -38.67 -0.97
CA ARG A 300 -9.87 -39.81 -1.71
C ARG A 300 -8.39 -40.09 -1.38
N ASN A 301 -7.59 -39.04 -1.20
CA ASN A 301 -6.14 -39.17 -1.05
C ASN A 301 -5.72 -39.23 0.42
N ARG A 302 -4.90 -40.24 0.79
CA ARG A 302 -4.37 -40.40 2.16
C ARG A 302 -3.64 -39.16 2.68
N ARG A 303 -2.74 -38.57 1.88
CA ARG A 303 -2.02 -37.34 2.28
C ARG A 303 -2.96 -36.14 2.48
N GLN A 304 -4.08 -36.10 1.75
CA GLN A 304 -5.10 -35.08 1.94
C GLN A 304 -5.87 -35.30 3.25
N ARG A 305 -6.19 -36.56 3.59
CA ARG A 305 -6.80 -36.92 4.88
C ARG A 305 -5.90 -36.54 6.04
N GLU A 306 -4.64 -36.97 6.02
CA GLU A 306 -3.65 -36.64 7.06
C GLU A 306 -3.50 -35.13 7.24
N LYS A 307 -3.43 -34.38 6.13
CA LYS A 307 -3.33 -32.91 6.19
C LYS A 307 -4.59 -32.24 6.74
N ALA A 308 -5.78 -32.67 6.31
CA ALA A 308 -7.04 -32.14 6.83
C ALA A 308 -7.24 -32.51 8.30
N GLN A 309 -6.83 -33.72 8.70
CA GLN A 309 -6.89 -34.19 10.08
C GLN A 309 -5.99 -33.32 10.97
N ALA A 310 -4.73 -33.10 10.60
CA ALA A 310 -3.84 -32.23 11.36
C ALA A 310 -4.36 -30.79 11.50
N ALA A 311 -5.00 -30.25 10.45
CA ALA A 311 -5.66 -28.94 10.50
C ALA A 311 -6.87 -28.94 11.45
N TYR A 312 -7.70 -29.99 11.38
CA TYR A 312 -8.85 -30.17 12.27
C TYR A 312 -8.41 -30.29 13.72
N ASP A 313 -7.43 -31.13 14.01
CA ASP A 313 -6.92 -31.36 15.37
C ASP A 313 -6.45 -30.05 16.00
N TYR A 314 -5.66 -29.27 15.24
CA TYR A 314 -5.25 -27.92 15.66
C TYR A 314 -6.43 -26.99 15.93
N LEU A 315 -7.42 -26.91 15.04
CA LEU A 315 -8.57 -26.03 15.21
C LEU A 315 -9.52 -26.43 16.35
N MET A 316 -9.39 -27.65 16.86
CA MET A 316 -10.20 -28.20 17.94
C MET A 316 -9.53 -28.06 19.31
N THR A 317 -8.29 -27.56 19.39
CA THR A 317 -7.61 -27.34 20.67
C THR A 317 -8.09 -26.07 21.36
N ASP A 318 -7.78 -25.91 22.65
CA ASP A 318 -8.07 -24.69 23.42
C ASP A 318 -7.10 -23.56 23.10
N GLU A 319 -5.89 -23.88 22.63
CA GLU A 319 -4.85 -22.91 22.27
C GLU A 319 -5.10 -22.25 20.92
N ALA A 320 -6.01 -22.79 20.11
CA ALA A 320 -6.45 -22.11 18.91
C ALA A 320 -7.32 -20.91 19.29
N GLU A 321 -6.86 -19.69 18.97
CA GLU A 321 -7.62 -18.44 19.13
C GLU A 321 -8.84 -18.34 18.18
N SER A 322 -9.32 -19.48 17.68
CA SER A 322 -10.33 -19.64 16.63
C SER A 322 -11.68 -20.04 17.22
N SER A 323 -12.77 -19.44 16.73
CA SER A 323 -14.13 -19.87 17.10
C SER A 323 -14.55 -21.19 16.45
N TYR A 324 -13.71 -21.81 15.61
CA TYR A 324 -14.02 -23.00 14.81
C TYR A 324 -14.63 -24.14 15.64
N ARG A 325 -14.03 -24.44 16.79
CA ARG A 325 -14.44 -25.54 17.68
C ARG A 325 -15.90 -25.43 18.11
N ASP A 326 -16.38 -24.23 18.37
CA ASP A 326 -17.76 -24.00 18.82
C ASP A 326 -18.76 -24.26 17.70
N PHE A 327 -18.42 -23.91 16.45
CA PHE A 327 -19.24 -24.26 15.29
C PHE A 327 -19.29 -25.76 15.07
N VAL A 328 -18.18 -26.49 15.24
CA VAL A 328 -18.18 -27.96 15.15
C VAL A 328 -19.01 -28.59 16.27
N LYS A 329 -18.92 -28.09 17.50
CA LYS A 329 -19.77 -28.58 18.62
C LYS A 329 -21.25 -28.36 18.34
N LYS A 330 -21.64 -27.17 17.84
CA LYS A 330 -23.02 -26.85 17.45
C LYS A 330 -23.50 -27.74 16.30
N HIS A 331 -22.66 -27.96 15.29
CA HIS A 331 -22.95 -28.86 14.17
C HIS A 331 -23.17 -30.30 14.61
N ASN A 332 -22.27 -30.85 15.45
CA ASN A 332 -22.41 -32.21 15.97
C ASN A 332 -23.67 -32.36 16.84
N LYS A 333 -24.02 -31.33 17.63
CA LYS A 333 -25.29 -31.31 18.38
C LYS A 333 -26.50 -31.34 17.45
N PHE A 334 -26.46 -30.60 16.35
CA PHE A 334 -27.50 -30.63 15.32
C PHE A 334 -27.64 -32.02 14.68
N LEU A 335 -26.54 -32.63 14.23
CA LEU A 335 -26.57 -33.95 13.59
C LEU A 335 -27.11 -35.05 14.52
N ARG A 336 -26.79 -35.00 15.81
CA ARG A 336 -27.36 -35.94 16.80
C ARG A 336 -28.86 -35.74 17.01
N LYS A 337 -29.32 -34.49 16.97
CA LYS A 337 -30.74 -34.16 17.17
C LYS A 337 -31.59 -34.45 15.93
N PHE A 338 -30.98 -34.36 14.73
CA PHE A 338 -31.67 -34.51 13.45
C PHE A 338 -30.88 -35.42 12.48
N PRO A 339 -30.84 -36.75 12.71
CA PRO A 339 -30.03 -37.70 11.94
C PRO A 339 -30.45 -37.89 10.47
N GLY A 340 -31.61 -37.35 10.06
CA GLY A 340 -32.12 -37.34 8.68
C GLY A 340 -32.63 -35.96 8.25
N ALA A 341 -31.98 -34.90 8.74
CA ALA A 341 -32.37 -33.52 8.46
C ALA A 341 -32.48 -33.24 6.95
N THR A 342 -33.61 -32.68 6.52
CA THR A 342 -33.78 -32.18 5.16
C THR A 342 -32.95 -30.90 4.94
N ASP A 343 -32.80 -30.46 3.69
CA ASP A 343 -32.12 -29.20 3.37
C ASP A 343 -32.76 -28.00 4.09
N ALA A 344 -34.08 -28.02 4.29
CA ALA A 344 -34.80 -27.00 5.02
C ALA A 344 -34.41 -26.97 6.50
N ASP A 345 -34.28 -28.14 7.14
CA ASP A 345 -33.87 -28.27 8.54
C ASP A 345 -32.43 -27.81 8.77
N ARG A 346 -31.53 -28.05 7.80
CA ARG A 346 -30.12 -27.65 7.87
C ARG A 346 -29.95 -26.14 7.72
N ARG A 347 -30.82 -25.49 6.95
CA ARG A 347 -30.75 -24.06 6.64
C ARG A 347 -30.76 -23.19 7.89
N ARG A 348 -29.89 -22.18 7.91
CA ARG A 348 -29.80 -21.18 8.98
C ARG A 348 -30.57 -19.92 8.60
N PRO A 349 -31.11 -19.19 9.59
CA PRO A 349 -31.74 -17.89 9.34
C PRO A 349 -30.72 -16.91 8.75
N LEU A 350 -31.19 -15.89 8.02
CA LEU A 350 -30.30 -14.91 7.37
C LEU A 350 -29.42 -14.17 8.38
N GLN A 351 -29.95 -13.88 9.58
CA GLN A 351 -29.21 -13.27 10.69
C GLN A 351 -27.97 -14.07 11.11
N PHE A 352 -27.89 -15.36 10.75
CA PHE A 352 -26.73 -16.19 11.04
C PHE A 352 -25.43 -15.65 10.44
N ILE A 353 -25.51 -14.83 9.38
CA ILE A 353 -24.36 -14.12 8.79
C ILE A 353 -23.61 -13.24 9.81
N GLU A 354 -24.29 -12.79 10.87
CA GLU A 354 -23.71 -11.95 11.93
C GLU A 354 -23.09 -12.76 13.07
N THR A 355 -23.10 -14.10 13.00
CA THR A 355 -22.58 -14.94 14.08
C THR A 355 -21.07 -14.69 14.24
N VAL A 356 -20.67 -14.21 15.41
CA VAL A 356 -19.27 -13.90 15.73
C VAL A 356 -18.36 -15.12 15.48
N GLY A 357 -17.28 -14.89 14.74
CA GLY A 357 -16.28 -15.90 14.42
C GLY A 357 -16.69 -16.89 13.32
N LEU A 358 -17.78 -16.63 12.57
CA LEU A 358 -18.25 -17.50 11.49
C LEU A 358 -17.17 -17.79 10.45
N GLU A 359 -16.33 -16.81 10.15
CA GLU A 359 -15.26 -16.91 9.16
C GLU A 359 -14.19 -17.93 9.58
N CYS A 360 -13.96 -18.14 10.88
CA CYS A 360 -13.10 -19.21 11.37
C CYS A 360 -13.61 -20.59 10.95
N ALA A 361 -14.94 -20.79 10.92
CA ALA A 361 -15.56 -22.04 10.49
C ALA A 361 -15.51 -22.23 8.96
N LEU A 362 -15.57 -21.14 8.20
CA LEU A 362 -15.70 -21.17 6.74
C LEU A 362 -14.35 -21.10 6.02
N TRP A 363 -13.42 -20.28 6.50
CA TRP A 363 -12.13 -20.03 5.86
C TRP A 363 -10.99 -20.06 6.90
N PRO A 364 -10.77 -21.17 7.63
CA PRO A 364 -9.81 -21.23 8.73
C PRO A 364 -8.37 -20.87 8.33
N SER A 365 -7.96 -21.11 7.08
CA SER A 365 -6.63 -20.71 6.58
C SER A 365 -6.46 -19.22 6.30
N LEU A 366 -7.56 -18.45 6.30
CA LEU A 366 -7.57 -16.99 6.19
C LEU A 366 -8.01 -16.32 7.51
N TYR A 367 -8.84 -16.99 8.31
CA TYR A 367 -9.33 -16.50 9.60
C TYR A 367 -9.03 -17.54 10.67
N TRP A 368 -7.78 -17.62 11.11
CA TRP A 368 -7.36 -18.58 12.13
C TRP A 368 -7.52 -18.04 13.56
N CYS A 369 -7.91 -16.77 13.71
CA CYS A 369 -8.18 -16.11 14.99
C CYS A 369 -9.51 -15.34 14.90
N ALA A 370 -10.32 -15.41 15.97
CA ALA A 370 -11.63 -14.78 16.04
C ALA A 370 -11.56 -13.25 15.92
N GLU A 371 -10.52 -12.62 16.44
CA GLU A 371 -10.30 -11.17 16.33
C GLU A 371 -10.06 -10.71 14.88
N MET A 372 -9.71 -11.63 13.98
CA MET A 372 -9.60 -11.31 12.55
C MET A 372 -10.97 -11.21 11.88
N CYS A 373 -12.03 -11.78 12.45
CA CYS A 373 -13.29 -11.94 11.76
C CYS A 373 -14.00 -10.59 11.58
N GLU A 374 -14.61 -10.39 10.42
CA GLU A 374 -15.44 -9.21 10.17
C GLU A 374 -16.72 -9.24 10.99
N THR A 375 -17.23 -10.43 11.33
CA THR A 375 -18.31 -10.60 12.30
C THR A 375 -17.92 -10.15 13.71
N THR A 376 -16.66 -10.34 14.10
CA THR A 376 -16.13 -9.80 15.36
C THR A 376 -16.00 -8.29 15.29
N GLU A 377 -15.36 -7.76 14.25
CA GLU A 377 -15.25 -6.30 14.00
C GLU A 377 -16.62 -5.61 14.02
N ARG A 378 -17.65 -6.28 13.50
CA ARG A 378 -19.04 -5.81 13.54
C ARG A 378 -19.62 -5.84 14.95
N ALA A 379 -19.43 -6.92 15.69
CA ALA A 379 -19.99 -7.09 17.02
C ALA A 379 -19.36 -6.13 18.04
N THR A 380 -18.12 -5.72 17.81
CA THR A 380 -17.39 -4.78 18.68
C THR A 380 -17.44 -3.32 18.20
N ASP A 381 -18.15 -3.01 17.10
CA ASP A 381 -18.34 -1.62 16.66
C ASP A 381 -19.07 -0.84 17.76
N SER A 382 -18.36 0.14 18.33
CA SER A 382 -18.85 1.04 19.37
C SER A 382 -20.22 1.65 19.08
N ARG A 383 -20.56 1.94 17.82
CA ARG A 383 -21.88 2.47 17.44
C ARG A 383 -22.98 1.44 17.58
N ARG A 384 -22.71 0.16 17.27
CA ARG A 384 -23.67 -0.91 17.50
C ARG A 384 -23.81 -1.21 18.98
N LEU A 385 -22.72 -1.17 19.74
CA LEU A 385 -22.78 -1.30 21.19
C LEU A 385 -23.57 -0.14 21.81
N ALA A 386 -23.34 1.09 21.34
CA ALA A 386 -24.09 2.27 21.76
C ALA A 386 -25.55 2.20 21.34
N ALA A 387 -25.85 1.78 20.11
CA ALA A 387 -27.22 1.59 19.62
C ALA A 387 -27.93 0.45 20.33
N ALA A 388 -27.26 -0.65 20.67
CA ALA A 388 -27.84 -1.73 21.47
C ALA A 388 -28.08 -1.30 22.93
N ALA A 389 -27.17 -0.50 23.50
CA ALA A 389 -27.37 0.13 24.81
C ALA A 389 -28.48 1.18 24.77
N ALA A 390 -28.62 1.89 23.65
CA ALA A 390 -29.65 2.89 23.39
C ALA A 390 -30.96 2.26 22.92
N ALA A 391 -31.02 1.01 22.45
CA ALA A 391 -32.26 0.35 22.03
C ALA A 391 -33.23 0.07 23.20
N GLY A 392 -32.86 0.45 24.43
CA GLY A 392 -33.78 0.69 25.56
C GLY A 392 -34.39 2.10 25.61
N ARG A 393 -34.08 2.97 24.63
CA ARG A 393 -34.46 4.40 24.48
C ARG A 393 -34.49 4.75 22.97
N ASN A 394 -35.68 4.72 22.37
CA ASN A 394 -35.93 5.05 20.97
C ASN A 394 -35.28 6.38 20.53
N GLU A 395 -34.16 6.33 19.81
CA GLU A 395 -33.74 7.38 18.88
C GLU A 395 -33.11 6.76 17.63
N ALA A 396 -33.72 7.03 16.48
CA ALA A 396 -33.19 6.67 15.17
C ALA A 396 -32.10 7.68 14.79
N LEU A 397 -30.86 7.22 14.64
CA LEU A 397 -29.76 8.05 14.14
C LEU A 397 -29.60 7.84 12.64
N SER A 398 -29.73 8.93 11.88
CA SER A 398 -29.40 9.00 10.46
C SER A 398 -27.88 8.99 10.28
N ASP A 399 -27.35 7.98 9.58
CA ASP A 399 -25.91 7.82 9.28
C ASP A 399 -25.63 8.47 7.91
N ASP A 400 -25.41 9.78 7.88
CA ASP A 400 -24.89 10.46 6.67
C ASP A 400 -23.43 10.01 6.44
N GLU A 401 -23.24 9.27 5.36
CA GLU A 401 -21.94 8.79 4.88
C GLU A 401 -21.29 9.91 4.06
N ASP A 402 -20.36 10.71 4.62
CA ASP A 402 -19.14 11.19 3.92
C ASP A 402 -18.27 12.22 4.66
N ASP A 403 -18.51 12.57 5.93
CA ASP A 403 -17.60 13.50 6.62
C ASP A 403 -16.38 12.80 7.27
N GLU A 404 -15.23 12.91 6.61
CA GLU A 404 -13.91 12.63 7.18
C GLU A 404 -13.57 13.66 8.27
N GLN A 405 -14.10 13.49 9.49
CA GLN A 405 -13.57 14.22 10.65
C GLN A 405 -12.19 13.67 11.04
N GLU A 406 -11.17 14.54 10.92
CA GLU A 406 -9.80 14.32 11.37
C GLU A 406 -9.79 13.94 12.87
N GLY A 407 -9.45 12.68 13.19
CA GLY A 407 -9.10 12.27 14.54
C GLY A 407 -9.83 11.04 15.10
N GLN A 408 -10.94 10.61 14.51
CA GLN A 408 -11.60 9.33 14.85
C GLN A 408 -11.50 8.36 13.67
N GLU A 409 -10.57 7.40 13.74
CA GLU A 409 -10.52 6.31 12.77
C GLU A 409 -11.77 5.42 12.91
N ARG A 410 -12.80 5.70 12.08
CA ARG A 410 -14.07 4.95 12.02
C ARG A 410 -13.82 3.44 11.90
N HIS A 411 -14.30 2.68 12.89
CA HIS A 411 -14.43 1.21 12.83
C HIS A 411 -15.32 0.83 11.64
N SER A 412 -14.84 -0.06 10.77
CA SER A 412 -15.56 -0.41 9.54
C SER A 412 -15.10 -1.77 9.03
N ILE A 413 -16.07 -2.67 8.86
CA ILE A 413 -15.90 -3.98 8.22
C ILE A 413 -15.18 -3.85 6.88
N LYS A 414 -15.58 -2.87 6.05
CA LYS A 414 -14.96 -2.61 4.74
C LYS A 414 -13.48 -2.27 4.88
N ARG A 415 -13.11 -1.40 5.84
CA ARG A 415 -11.71 -1.02 6.07
C ARG A 415 -10.89 -2.20 6.61
N SER A 416 -11.44 -2.94 7.57
CA SER A 416 -10.84 -4.15 8.13
C SER A 416 -10.58 -5.21 7.05
N PHE A 417 -11.57 -5.50 6.20
CA PHE A 417 -11.42 -6.45 5.12
C PHE A 417 -10.41 -5.96 4.06
N MET A 418 -10.47 -4.70 3.66
CA MET A 418 -9.52 -4.14 2.69
C MET A 418 -8.08 -4.18 3.18
N ARG A 419 -7.86 -4.00 4.50
CA ARG A 419 -6.53 -4.19 5.12
C ARG A 419 -6.02 -5.62 4.93
N LYS A 420 -6.88 -6.63 5.04
CA LYS A 420 -6.55 -8.05 4.80
C LYS A 420 -6.33 -8.34 3.32
N VAL A 421 -7.16 -7.81 2.42
CA VAL A 421 -7.00 -7.92 0.96
C VAL A 421 -5.64 -7.35 0.50
N LEU A 422 -5.24 -6.22 1.07
CA LEU A 422 -3.98 -5.54 0.74
C LEU A 422 -2.79 -6.08 1.56
N SER A 423 -3.03 -6.94 2.55
CA SER A 423 -1.99 -7.60 3.34
C SER A 423 -1.11 -8.52 2.47
N PRO A 424 0.05 -8.99 2.98
CA PRO A 424 0.92 -9.91 2.24
C PRO A 424 0.32 -11.31 2.06
N ILE A 425 -0.81 -11.62 2.69
CA ILE A 425 -1.51 -12.88 2.51
C ILE A 425 -2.43 -12.78 1.28
N ILE A 426 -2.12 -13.58 0.27
CA ILE A 426 -2.92 -13.68 -0.95
C ILE A 426 -4.02 -14.73 -0.71
N GLY A 427 -5.27 -14.28 -0.69
CA GLY A 427 -6.44 -15.16 -0.60
C GLY A 427 -7.75 -14.42 -0.37
N TYR A 428 -7.76 -13.38 0.47
CA TYR A 428 -8.97 -12.63 0.84
C TYR A 428 -9.75 -12.08 -0.36
N GLY A 429 -9.06 -11.53 -1.36
CA GLY A 429 -9.69 -10.99 -2.58
C GLY A 429 -9.84 -12.00 -3.73
N GLN A 430 -9.50 -13.27 -3.53
CA GLN A 430 -9.56 -14.31 -4.60
C GLN A 430 -10.73 -15.28 -4.42
N ASP A 431 -11.24 -15.41 -3.20
CA ASP A 431 -12.40 -16.25 -2.90
C ASP A 431 -13.67 -15.42 -3.07
N PHE A 432 -14.50 -15.81 -4.05
CA PHE A 432 -15.75 -15.11 -4.33
C PHE A 432 -16.78 -15.31 -3.21
N GLU A 433 -16.83 -16.48 -2.59
CA GLU A 433 -17.76 -16.73 -1.47
C GLU A 433 -17.46 -15.79 -0.32
N LEU A 434 -16.16 -15.60 -0.02
CA LEU A 434 -15.72 -14.66 0.99
C LEU A 434 -16.03 -13.21 0.62
N LEU A 435 -15.76 -12.81 -0.63
CA LEU A 435 -16.06 -11.47 -1.10
C LEU A 435 -17.55 -11.15 -1.00
N GLN A 436 -18.41 -12.07 -1.43
CA GLN A 436 -19.86 -11.91 -1.34
C GLN A 436 -20.32 -11.90 0.11
N PHE A 437 -19.79 -12.78 0.97
CA PHE A 437 -20.08 -12.77 2.40
C PHE A 437 -19.79 -11.41 3.05
N VAL A 438 -18.61 -10.83 2.81
CA VAL A 438 -18.26 -9.53 3.40
C VAL A 438 -19.13 -8.41 2.82
N TYR A 439 -19.45 -8.47 1.53
CA TYR A 439 -20.38 -7.54 0.89
C TYR A 439 -21.77 -7.61 1.55
N ASP A 440 -22.33 -8.81 1.66
CA ASP A 440 -23.64 -9.06 2.27
C ASP A 440 -23.68 -8.69 3.74
N LEU A 441 -22.62 -8.98 4.49
CA LEU A 441 -22.48 -8.55 5.89
C LEU A 441 -22.48 -7.02 5.99
N THR A 442 -21.81 -6.33 5.06
CA THR A 442 -21.80 -4.86 5.00
C THR A 442 -23.17 -4.31 4.62
N MET A 443 -23.89 -4.93 3.67
CA MET A 443 -25.25 -4.49 3.29
C MET A 443 -26.26 -4.74 4.40
N TRP A 444 -26.17 -5.88 5.08
CA TRP A 444 -26.97 -6.21 6.25
C TRP A 444 -26.64 -5.32 7.46
N SER A 445 -25.58 -4.50 7.41
CA SER A 445 -25.30 -3.50 8.46
C SER A 445 -26.10 -2.21 8.32
N ARG A 446 -26.79 -2.03 7.19
CA ARG A 446 -27.51 -0.79 6.85
C ARG A 446 -29.04 -0.94 6.98
N ILE A 447 -29.50 -2.12 7.39
CA ILE A 447 -30.90 -2.44 7.71
C ILE A 447 -30.94 -2.71 9.21
#